data_AF-A0A525D4B6-F1
#
_entry.id   AF-A0A525D4B6-F1
#
_cell.length_a   1.000
_cell.length_b   1.000
_cell.length_c   1.000
_cell.angle_alpha   90.00
_cell.angle_beta   90.00
_cell.angle_gamma   90.00
#
_symmetry.space_group_name_H-M   'P 1'
#
loop_
_entity.id
_entity.type
_entity.pdbx_description
1 polymer ?
#
loop_
_entity_poly.entity_id
_entity_poly.type
_entity_poly.pdbx_seq_one_letter_code
_entity_poly.pdbx_strand_id
1 'polypeptide(L)'
;TEACQWLRDQLSLWGAIVIESDAREHDDIMAIVQALRHFATFCFGEFLSKQSIALGRTLEFSSPIYRLEFGMVGRLFAQDGNLYSEIIFATPERRQILKEYILSLNQHLEMLESNDKPLFIEKFRDIAGWFGPFSDQSLRESTFIINKLIERF
;
A
#
# COMPACT_ATOMS: atom_id res chain seq x y z
N THR A 1 9.46 -3.26 31.95
CA THR A 1 8.66 -4.13 31.07
C THR A 1 7.46 -4.75 31.78
N GLU A 2 7.57 -5.11 33.07
CA GLU A 2 6.44 -5.66 33.86
C GLU A 2 5.22 -4.72 33.99
N ALA A 3 5.42 -3.40 34.09
CA ALA A 3 4.32 -2.45 34.32
C ALA A 3 3.22 -2.46 33.23
N CYS A 4 3.57 -2.86 32.00
CA CYS A 4 2.63 -2.95 30.88
C CYS A 4 2.22 -4.39 30.56
N GLN A 5 2.67 -5.40 31.32
CA GLN A 5 2.40 -6.80 31.01
C GLN A 5 0.90 -7.11 31.04
N TRP A 6 0.18 -6.59 32.03
CA TRP A 6 -1.27 -6.77 32.14
C TRP A 6 -2.03 -6.29 30.88
N LEU A 7 -1.56 -5.20 30.25
CA LEU A 7 -2.17 -4.65 29.05
C LEU A 7 -1.90 -5.56 27.84
N ARG A 8 -0.68 -6.09 27.73
CA ARG A 8 -0.31 -7.03 26.66
C ARG A 8 -1.12 -8.31 26.74
N ASP A 9 -1.30 -8.84 27.94
CA ASP A 9 -2.11 -10.03 28.19
C ASP A 9 -3.58 -9.75 27.83
N GLN A 10 -4.08 -8.57 28.21
CA GLN A 10 -5.45 -8.16 27.90
C GLN A 10 -5.69 -8.02 26.39
N LEU A 11 -4.75 -7.42 25.64
CA LEU A 11 -4.83 -7.30 24.18
C LEU A 11 -4.77 -8.66 23.50
N SER A 12 -3.90 -9.55 23.98
CA SER A 12 -3.79 -10.92 23.46
C SER A 12 -5.06 -11.73 23.72
N LEU A 13 -5.69 -11.57 24.89
CA LEU A 13 -6.97 -12.19 25.21
C LEU A 13 -8.11 -11.73 24.28
N TRP A 14 -8.06 -10.48 23.80
CA TRP A 14 -8.98 -9.96 22.78
C TRP A 14 -8.63 -10.39 21.36
N GLY A 15 -7.60 -11.20 21.17
CA GLY A 15 -7.20 -11.77 19.88
C GLY A 15 -6.19 -10.91 19.10
N ALA A 16 -5.61 -9.87 19.70
CA ALA A 16 -4.52 -9.12 19.07
C ALA A 16 -3.22 -9.91 19.11
N ILE A 17 -2.40 -9.77 18.07
CA ILE A 17 -1.02 -10.28 18.06
C ILE A 17 -0.12 -9.13 18.51
N VAL A 18 0.43 -9.23 19.72
CA VAL A 18 1.32 -8.20 20.29
C VAL A 18 2.75 -8.45 19.83
N ILE A 19 3.34 -7.45 19.17
CA ILE A 19 4.72 -7.48 18.67
C ILE A 19 5.53 -6.45 19.46
N GLU A 20 6.68 -6.86 19.98
CA GLU A 20 7.64 -5.96 20.62
C GLU A 20 8.57 -5.34 19.57
N SER A 21 8.79 -4.04 19.68
CA SER A 21 9.78 -3.27 18.91
C SER A 21 10.24 -2.10 19.77
N ASP A 22 11.41 -1.55 19.47
CA ASP A 22 11.75 -0.22 19.99
C ASP A 22 11.05 0.88 19.17
N ALA A 23 11.02 2.10 19.72
CA ALA A 23 10.32 3.22 19.08
C ALA A 23 10.90 3.57 17.70
N ARG A 24 12.21 3.40 17.52
CA ARG A 24 12.89 3.73 16.25
C ARG A 24 12.58 2.68 15.20
N GLU A 25 12.70 1.40 15.55
CA GLU A 25 12.31 0.29 14.67
C GLU A 25 10.85 0.44 14.21
N HIS A 26 9.94 0.72 15.15
CA HIS A 26 8.55 0.99 14.83
C HIS A 26 8.39 2.12 13.79
N ASP A 27 9.04 3.25 14.02
CA ASP A 27 8.90 4.43 13.15
C ASP A 27 9.52 4.22 11.77
N ASP A 28 10.65 3.52 11.69
CA ASP A 28 11.31 3.13 10.43
C ASP A 28 10.40 2.20 9.61
N ILE A 29 9.75 1.22 10.24
CA ILE A 29 8.79 0.34 9.58
C ILE A 29 7.53 1.11 9.14
N MET A 30 6.97 1.96 10.01
CA MET A 30 5.78 2.76 9.71
C MET A 30 6.01 3.81 8.61
N ALA A 31 7.25 4.25 8.39
CA ALA A 31 7.59 5.07 7.24
C ALA A 31 7.27 4.37 5.91
N ILE A 32 7.43 3.05 5.84
CA ILE A 32 7.07 2.25 4.66
C ILE A 32 5.59 1.84 4.69
N VAL A 33 5.15 1.24 5.82
CA VAL A 33 3.82 0.62 5.94
C VAL A 33 2.70 1.66 5.91
N GLN A 34 2.91 2.83 6.50
CA GLN A 34 1.91 3.89 6.58
C GLN A 34 2.26 5.05 5.65
N ALA A 35 3.38 5.74 5.88
CA ALA A 35 3.64 7.01 5.19
C ALA A 35 3.76 6.80 3.67
N LEU A 36 4.65 5.90 3.22
CA LEU A 36 4.83 5.60 1.80
C LEU A 36 3.56 5.00 1.18
N ARG A 37 2.94 4.00 1.82
CA ARG A 37 1.72 3.35 1.32
C ARG A 37 0.56 4.34 1.16
N HIS A 38 0.28 5.17 2.17
CA HIS A 38 -0.80 6.14 2.12
C HIS A 38 -0.51 7.24 1.11
N PHE A 39 0.73 7.73 1.04
CA PHE A 39 1.11 8.75 0.07
C PHE A 39 1.02 8.24 -1.38
N ALA A 40 1.48 7.03 -1.67
CA ALA A 40 1.32 6.41 -3.00
C ALA A 40 -0.17 6.28 -3.38
N THR A 41 -1.02 5.87 -2.42
CA THR A 41 -2.47 5.76 -2.63
C THR A 41 -3.11 7.13 -2.87
N PHE A 42 -2.68 8.15 -2.12
CA PHE A 42 -3.09 9.54 -2.30
C PHE A 42 -2.74 10.06 -3.70
N CYS A 43 -1.48 9.91 -4.13
CA CYS A 43 -1.02 10.33 -5.46
C CYS A 43 -1.77 9.60 -6.58
N PHE A 44 -2.01 8.30 -6.44
CA PHE A 44 -2.78 7.53 -7.41
C PHE A 44 -4.23 8.05 -7.51
N GLY A 45 -4.90 8.26 -6.38
CA GLY A 45 -6.25 8.83 -6.36
C GLY A 45 -6.31 10.25 -6.92
N GLU A 46 -5.32 11.09 -6.61
CA GLU A 46 -5.19 12.44 -7.17
C GLU A 46 -5.08 12.38 -8.70
N PHE A 47 -4.21 11.51 -9.22
CA PHE A 47 -4.05 11.31 -10.67
C PHE A 47 -5.37 10.90 -11.33
N LEU A 48 -6.08 9.90 -10.78
CA LEU A 48 -7.38 9.46 -11.31
C LEU A 48 -8.41 10.60 -11.34
N SER A 49 -8.46 11.40 -10.27
CA SER A 49 -9.38 12.53 -10.15
C SER A 49 -9.08 13.62 -11.19
N LYS A 50 -7.80 13.94 -11.43
CA LYS A 50 -7.35 14.94 -12.41
C LYS A 50 -7.67 14.52 -13.84
N GLN A 51 -7.59 13.22 -14.15
CA GLN A 51 -7.94 12.68 -15.46
C GLN A 51 -9.46 12.60 -15.71
N SER A 52 -10.30 13.02 -14.74
CA SER A 52 -11.77 12.97 -14.85
C SER A 52 -12.29 11.59 -15.25
N ILE A 53 -11.65 10.53 -14.76
CA ILE A 53 -12.04 9.16 -15.08
C ILE A 53 -13.44 8.90 -14.52
N ALA A 54 -14.34 8.43 -15.37
CA ALA A 54 -15.69 8.05 -14.98
C ALA A 54 -15.66 6.76 -14.14
N LEU A 55 -15.32 6.88 -12.85
CA LEU A 55 -15.12 5.76 -11.92
C LEU A 55 -16.26 4.75 -11.95
N GLY A 56 -17.53 5.21 -11.96
CA GLY A 56 -18.69 4.32 -12.07
C GLY A 56 -18.64 3.43 -13.32
N ARG A 57 -18.32 4.02 -14.47
CA ARG A 57 -18.18 3.29 -15.73
C ARG A 57 -16.96 2.38 -15.74
N THR A 58 -15.83 2.83 -15.18
CA THR A 58 -14.62 1.98 -15.02
C THR A 58 -14.90 0.74 -14.18
N LEU A 59 -15.67 0.89 -13.11
CA LEU A 59 -16.05 -0.22 -12.22
C LEU A 59 -16.99 -1.23 -12.89
N GLU A 60 -17.84 -0.82 -13.83
CA GLU A 60 -18.69 -1.74 -14.60
C GLU A 60 -17.87 -2.71 -15.49
N PHE A 61 -16.69 -2.29 -15.94
CA PHE A 61 -15.77 -3.14 -16.72
C PHE A 61 -14.77 -3.90 -15.84
N SER A 62 -14.78 -3.67 -14.54
CA SER A 62 -13.79 -4.21 -13.61
C SER A 62 -14.15 -5.64 -13.21
N SER A 63 -13.20 -6.57 -13.33
CA SER A 63 -13.31 -7.86 -12.64
C SER A 63 -13.24 -7.65 -11.11
N PRO A 64 -13.65 -8.64 -10.30
CA PRO A 64 -13.70 -8.49 -8.84
C PRO A 64 -12.40 -8.01 -8.18
N ILE A 65 -11.23 -8.38 -8.73
CA ILE A 65 -9.93 -7.89 -8.25
C ILE A 65 -9.75 -6.40 -8.49
N TYR A 66 -10.05 -5.90 -9.69
CA TYR A 66 -9.95 -4.48 -9.98
C TYR A 66 -10.94 -3.66 -9.14
N ARG A 67 -12.15 -4.17 -8.92
CA ARG A 67 -13.10 -3.54 -8.00
C ARG A 67 -12.57 -3.45 -6.57
N LEU A 68 -11.89 -4.50 -6.10
CA LEU A 68 -11.23 -4.51 -4.79
C LEU A 68 -10.10 -3.49 -4.75
N GLU A 69 -9.23 -3.43 -5.76
CA GLU A 69 -8.14 -2.45 -5.85
C GLU A 69 -8.64 -1.00 -5.80
N PHE A 70 -9.64 -0.65 -6.63
CA PHE A 70 -10.26 0.67 -6.59
C PHE A 70 -10.96 0.95 -5.25
N GLY A 71 -11.58 -0.05 -4.64
CA GLY A 71 -12.15 0.05 -3.30
C GLY A 71 -11.10 0.37 -2.24
N MET A 72 -9.91 -0.24 -2.34
CA MET A 72 -8.79 0.01 -1.42
C MET A 72 -8.19 1.41 -1.58
N VAL A 73 -8.26 2.00 -2.77
CA VAL A 73 -7.91 3.41 -2.99
C VAL A 73 -9.01 4.32 -2.43
N GLY A 74 -10.27 4.07 -2.80
CA GLY A 74 -11.40 4.89 -2.41
C GLY A 74 -11.60 4.98 -0.89
N ARG A 75 -11.37 3.89 -0.15
CA ARG A 75 -11.49 3.87 1.32
C ARG A 75 -10.51 4.81 2.02
N LEU A 76 -9.37 5.19 1.40
CA LEU A 76 -8.47 6.19 1.97
C LEU A 76 -9.19 7.55 2.07
N PHE A 77 -9.87 7.95 1.01
CA PHE A 77 -10.54 9.25 0.91
C PHE A 77 -11.89 9.33 1.66
N ALA A 78 -12.38 8.19 2.16
CA ALA A 78 -13.55 8.14 3.05
C ALA A 78 -13.21 8.37 4.54
N GLN A 79 -11.92 8.55 4.86
CA GLN A 79 -11.42 8.75 6.21
C GLN A 79 -10.97 10.22 6.40
N ASP A 80 -10.52 10.57 7.62
CA ASP A 80 -10.08 11.93 7.95
C ASP A 80 -8.71 12.25 7.32
N GLY A 81 -8.67 13.28 6.47
CA GLY A 81 -7.44 13.77 5.86
C GLY A 81 -6.42 14.29 6.88
N ASN A 82 -6.85 14.81 8.03
CA ASN A 82 -5.95 15.30 9.08
C ASN A 82 -5.12 14.17 9.68
N LEU A 83 -5.73 12.99 9.89
CA LEU A 83 -4.99 11.83 10.40
C LEU A 83 -3.85 11.46 9.45
N TYR A 84 -4.12 11.43 8.15
CA TYR A 84 -3.11 11.09 7.15
C TYR A 84 -2.04 12.17 7.00
N SER A 85 -2.39 13.46 7.13
CA SER A 85 -1.37 14.51 7.13
C SER A 85 -0.43 14.37 8.33
N GLU A 86 -0.96 14.13 9.53
CA GLU A 86 -0.11 13.93 10.71
C GLU A 86 0.82 12.71 10.54
N ILE A 87 0.34 11.60 9.97
CA ILE A 87 1.16 10.42 9.72
C ILE A 87 2.24 10.67 8.66
N ILE A 88 1.86 11.24 7.51
CA ILE A 88 2.73 11.41 6.34
C ILE A 88 3.82 12.46 6.63
N PHE A 89 3.47 13.53 7.33
CA PHE A 89 4.36 14.64 7.62
C PHE A 89 5.02 14.58 9.02
N ALA A 90 4.80 13.49 9.78
CA ALA A 90 5.26 13.34 11.17
C ALA A 90 6.75 13.65 11.37
N THR A 91 7.63 13.19 10.48
CA THR A 91 9.09 13.33 10.63
C THR A 91 9.79 13.73 9.33
N PRO A 92 10.97 14.39 9.40
CA PRO A 92 11.82 14.63 8.23
C PRO A 92 12.18 13.35 7.47
N GLU A 93 12.45 12.25 8.18
CA GLU A 93 12.87 10.96 7.62
C GLU A 93 11.75 10.35 6.76
N ARG A 94 10.50 10.40 7.24
CA ARG A 94 9.34 9.98 6.45
C ARG A 94 9.25 10.76 5.16
N ARG A 95 9.33 12.10 5.25
CA ARG A 95 9.29 12.97 4.05
C ARG A 95 10.46 12.72 3.10
N GLN A 96 11.62 12.31 3.61
CA GLN A 96 12.77 11.98 2.78
C GLN A 96 12.51 10.72 1.93
N ILE A 97 11.96 9.66 2.52
CA ILE A 97 11.55 8.45 1.80
C ILE A 97 10.51 8.78 0.71
N LEU A 98 9.55 9.67 0.99
CA LEU A 98 8.54 10.07 0.00
C LEU A 98 9.15 10.81 -1.20
N LYS A 99 10.15 11.67 -0.96
CA LYS A 99 10.87 12.35 -2.04
C LYS A 99 11.65 11.35 -2.89
N GLU A 100 12.32 10.40 -2.26
CA GLU A 100 13.04 9.31 -2.96
C GLU A 100 12.08 8.46 -3.80
N TYR A 101 10.89 8.16 -3.27
CA TYR A 101 9.84 7.49 -4.03
C TYR A 101 9.37 8.29 -5.24
N ILE A 102 9.13 9.60 -5.11
CA ILE A 102 8.76 10.45 -6.26
C ILE A 102 9.87 10.45 -7.32
N LEU A 103 11.13 10.58 -6.89
CA LEU A 103 12.27 10.57 -7.80
C LEU A 103 12.44 9.23 -8.52
N SER A 104 12.17 8.11 -7.85
CA SER A 104 12.26 6.78 -8.48
C SER A 104 11.20 6.59 -9.57
N LEU A 105 9.99 7.14 -9.41
CA LEU A 105 8.96 7.09 -10.46
C LEU A 105 9.41 7.79 -11.75
N ASN A 106 10.12 8.92 -11.65
CA ASN A 106 10.62 9.66 -12.81
C ASN A 106 11.65 8.86 -13.62
N GLN A 107 12.37 7.93 -13.00
CA GLN A 107 13.36 7.09 -13.68
C GLN A 107 12.74 6.10 -14.67
N HIS A 108 11.41 5.93 -14.63
CA HIS A 108 10.68 5.07 -15.56
C HIS A 108 10.22 5.78 -16.84
N LEU A 109 10.38 7.11 -16.95
CA LEU A 109 9.90 7.87 -18.12
C LEU A 109 10.55 7.40 -19.42
N GLU A 110 11.88 7.30 -19.46
CA GLU A 110 12.62 6.90 -20.66
C GLU A 110 12.22 5.49 -21.12
N MET A 111 12.01 4.55 -20.19
CA MET A 111 11.55 3.19 -20.48
C MET A 111 10.16 3.21 -21.17
N LEU A 112 9.26 4.11 -20.76
CA LEU A 112 7.94 4.26 -21.37
C LEU A 112 8.01 4.95 -22.74
N GLU A 113 8.82 6.00 -22.87
CA GLU A 113 8.99 6.77 -24.13
C GLU A 113 9.62 5.92 -25.24
N SER A 114 10.62 5.11 -24.88
CA SER A 114 11.30 4.20 -25.81
C SER A 114 10.56 2.89 -26.05
N ASN A 115 9.45 2.64 -25.35
CA ASN A 115 8.71 1.36 -25.38
C ASN A 115 9.63 0.15 -25.10
N ASP A 116 10.54 0.29 -24.13
CA ASP A 116 11.54 -0.71 -23.78
C ASP A 116 10.93 -1.84 -22.93
N LYS A 117 10.21 -2.73 -23.62
CA LYS A 117 9.60 -3.93 -23.02
C LYS A 117 10.65 -4.89 -22.42
N PRO A 118 11.82 -5.13 -23.07
CA PRO A 118 12.86 -5.94 -22.45
C PRO A 118 13.30 -5.42 -21.08
N LEU A 119 13.57 -4.11 -20.95
CA LEU A 119 13.95 -3.51 -19.67
C LEU A 119 12.83 -3.62 -18.63
N PHE A 120 11.58 -3.46 -19.03
CA PHE A 120 10.45 -3.68 -18.13
C PHE A 120 10.42 -5.11 -17.59
N ILE A 121 10.61 -6.13 -18.45
CA ILE A 121 10.61 -7.55 -18.06
C ILE A 121 11.78 -7.86 -17.13
N GLU A 122 12.96 -7.28 -17.38
CA GLU A 122 14.13 -7.41 -16.51
C GLU A 122 13.82 -6.86 -15.12
N LYS A 123 13.42 -5.59 -15.02
CA LYS A 123 13.05 -4.95 -13.74
C LYS A 123 11.94 -5.71 -13.02
N PHE A 124 10.95 -6.18 -13.75
CA PHE A 124 9.86 -6.98 -13.19
C PHE A 124 10.40 -8.27 -12.54
N ARG A 125 11.33 -8.96 -13.21
CA ARG A 125 11.95 -10.19 -12.66
C ARG A 125 12.78 -9.89 -11.42
N ASP A 126 13.53 -8.80 -11.41
CA ASP A 126 14.33 -8.39 -10.26
C ASP A 126 13.44 -8.10 -9.04
N ILE A 127 12.35 -7.35 -9.25
CA ILE A 127 11.35 -7.07 -8.21
C ILE A 127 10.70 -8.36 -7.73
N ALA A 128 10.27 -9.24 -8.64
CA ALA A 128 9.67 -10.53 -8.28
C ALA A 128 10.64 -11.41 -7.49
N GLY A 129 11.93 -11.39 -7.84
CA GLY A 129 12.99 -12.08 -7.13
C GLY A 129 13.19 -11.55 -5.70
N TRP A 130 13.13 -10.22 -5.52
CA TRP A 130 13.20 -9.59 -4.20
C TRP A 130 11.97 -9.89 -3.33
N PHE A 131 10.76 -9.86 -3.90
CA PHE A 131 9.54 -10.28 -3.19
C PHE A 131 9.55 -11.77 -2.85
N GLY A 132 10.22 -12.60 -3.65
CA GLY A 132 10.48 -14.00 -3.35
C GLY A 132 9.19 -14.80 -3.08
N PRO A 133 9.19 -15.70 -2.07
CA PRO A 133 8.03 -16.54 -1.73
C PRO A 133 6.77 -15.76 -1.36
N PHE A 134 6.90 -14.49 -0.95
CA PHE A 134 5.76 -13.65 -0.61
C PHE A 134 4.89 -13.34 -1.82
N SER A 135 5.44 -13.34 -3.04
CA SER A 135 4.66 -13.16 -4.28
C SER A 135 3.58 -14.25 -4.42
N ASP A 136 3.96 -15.51 -4.27
CA ASP A 136 3.04 -16.64 -4.39
C ASP A 136 2.04 -16.69 -3.24
N GLN A 137 2.50 -16.34 -2.03
CA GLN A 137 1.62 -16.22 -0.87
C GLN A 137 0.57 -15.13 -1.09
N SER A 138 0.98 -13.95 -1.54
CA SER A 138 0.10 -12.81 -1.83
C SER A 138 -0.95 -13.17 -2.88
N LEU A 139 -0.55 -13.90 -3.92
CA LEU A 139 -1.49 -14.36 -4.95
C LEU A 139 -2.54 -15.31 -4.38
N ARG A 140 -2.13 -16.29 -3.56
CA ARG A 140 -3.07 -17.24 -2.93
C ARG A 140 -4.03 -16.54 -1.97
N GLU A 141 -3.51 -15.68 -1.09
CA GLU A 141 -4.30 -14.97 -0.09
C GLU A 141 -5.29 -13.99 -0.73
N SER A 142 -4.83 -13.19 -1.70
CA SER A 142 -5.71 -12.29 -2.43
C SER A 142 -6.79 -13.04 -3.20
N THR A 143 -6.45 -14.16 -3.88
CA THR A 143 -7.42 -15.02 -4.59
C THR A 143 -8.49 -15.54 -3.64
N PHE A 144 -8.11 -16.00 -2.44
CA PHE A 144 -9.07 -16.43 -1.43
C PHE A 144 -10.03 -15.31 -1.01
N ILE A 145 -9.50 -14.11 -0.75
CA ILE A 145 -10.30 -12.94 -0.38
C ILE A 145 -11.26 -12.56 -1.51
N ILE A 146 -10.78 -12.53 -2.75
CA ILE A 146 -11.58 -12.20 -3.93
C ILE A 146 -12.72 -13.20 -4.10
N ASN A 147 -12.46 -14.51 -3.97
CA ASN A 147 -13.49 -15.54 -4.07
C ASN A 147 -14.56 -15.36 -2.99
N LYS A 148 -14.16 -15.04 -1.76
CA LYS A 148 -15.11 -14.75 -0.66
C LYS A 148 -15.94 -13.48 -0.88
N LEU A 149 -15.39 -12.49 -1.58
CA LEU A 149 -16.14 -11.30 -1.96
C LEU A 149 -17.18 -11.62 -3.04
N ILE A 150 -16.84 -12.47 -4.02
CA ILE A 150 -17.75 -12.87 -5.09
C ILE A 150 -18.89 -13.73 -4.55
N GLU A 151 -18.62 -14.69 -3.66
CA GLU A 151 -19.65 -15.55 -3.04
C GLU A 151 -20.75 -14.78 -2.29
N ARG A 152 -20.52 -13.50 -1.97
CA ARG A 152 -21.44 -12.65 -1.22
C ARG A 152 -22.42 -11.86 -2.11
N PHE A 153 -22.25 -11.92 -3.43
CA PHE A 153 -23.11 -11.31 -4.45
C PHE A 153 -23.73 -12.37 -5.35
#